data_AF-A0A0K2RQU1-F1
#
_entry.id   AF-A0A0K2RQU1-F1
#
_cell.length_a   1.000
_cell.length_b   1.000
_cell.length_c   1.000
_cell.angle_alpha   90.00
_cell.angle_beta   90.00
_cell.angle_gamma   90.00
#
_symmetry.space_group_name_H-M   'P 1'
#
loop_
_entity.id
_entity.type
_entity.pdbx_description
1 polymer ?
#
loop_
_entity_poly.entity_id
_entity_poly.type
_entity_poly.pdbx_seq_one_letter_code
_entity_poly.pdbx_strand_id
1 'polypeptide(L)'
;MARQYLTQALSVSWKSDKRTLVFRKATVVKTGVENEFKYQLDLAYAVDADGVATQFPEGTTETIPVTLEQVDGEWRISAVPDGTAIPEETFKVIYAAQPIYFYDPTFTYAVPDVRWFIKKNTVKAMTSALLDGPAPYLQGAVVSAFPSGMKLARESVPVVSGAAQVDLSAKELVDASAEDRQRMQNQLTLTFRSQPDVVNVQLRADQDLVRVEDNGSVLPPVLEKNAPARQIAVSNNELVRYENNRVSALPDMQPVAGLNPSAPAESPTSQAVAFLNSAGTSLYSMIPGLPARQLTTRTTLSHPSFSPQDWVWTAGPGANGATEVVAFKPSNVPLGQPVPTVTMAPAWLAGRVVRDFRISREGTRALVISEMNGKSSVQVTGIVRNPDGTPKT
;
A
#
# COMPACT_ATOMS: atom_id res chain seq x y z
N MET A 1 30.97 -11.00 -3.49
CA MET A 1 31.55 -11.14 -4.85
C MET A 1 31.65 -9.80 -5.57
N ALA A 2 30.59 -8.98 -5.68
CA ALA A 2 30.68 -7.68 -6.38
C ALA A 2 31.84 -6.76 -5.93
N ARG A 3 32.09 -6.65 -4.61
CA ARG A 3 33.18 -5.82 -4.07
C ARG A 3 34.59 -6.23 -4.54
N GLN A 4 34.79 -7.46 -5.00
CA GLN A 4 36.10 -7.93 -5.50
C GLN A 4 36.47 -7.30 -6.85
N TYR A 5 35.51 -6.72 -7.58
CA TYR A 5 35.76 -6.03 -8.85
C TYR A 5 35.96 -4.51 -8.69
N LEU A 6 35.84 -3.99 -7.47
CA LEU A 6 36.03 -2.57 -7.17
C LEU A 6 37.49 -2.29 -6.77
N THR A 7 37.98 -1.06 -6.93
CA THR A 7 39.22 -0.62 -6.28
C THR A 7 39.07 -0.70 -4.76
N GLN A 8 40.17 -0.81 -4.02
CA GLN A 8 40.12 -0.90 -2.56
C GLN A 8 39.36 0.29 -1.95
N ALA A 9 39.63 1.51 -2.43
CA ALA A 9 38.97 2.73 -1.97
C ALA A 9 37.44 2.67 -2.20
N LEU A 10 36.99 2.32 -3.41
CA LEU A 10 35.58 2.23 -3.72
C LEU A 10 34.91 1.05 -2.99
N SER A 11 35.63 -0.06 -2.81
CA SER A 11 35.13 -1.23 -2.09
C SER A 11 34.79 -0.95 -0.62
N VAL A 12 35.31 0.14 -0.03
CA VAL A 12 35.00 0.56 1.33
C VAL A 12 33.80 1.51 1.34
N SER A 13 33.73 2.47 0.41
CA SER A 13 32.70 3.52 0.41
C SER A 13 31.38 3.11 -0.26
N TRP A 14 31.41 2.18 -1.22
CA TRP A 14 30.24 1.79 -2.01
C TRP A 14 29.18 1.07 -1.18
N LYS A 15 27.91 1.46 -1.38
CA LYS A 15 26.74 0.94 -0.67
C LYS A 15 25.82 0.20 -1.64
N SER A 16 25.85 -1.13 -1.58
CA SER A 16 25.07 -2.00 -2.48
C SER A 16 23.57 -1.97 -2.25
N ASP A 17 23.15 -1.58 -1.05
CA ASP A 17 21.79 -1.66 -0.51
C ASP A 17 20.99 -0.37 -0.67
N LYS A 18 21.58 0.68 -1.26
CA LYS A 18 20.88 1.95 -1.49
C LYS A 18 19.69 1.86 -2.45
N ARG A 19 19.78 0.96 -3.41
CA ARG A 19 18.71 0.61 -4.37
C ARG A 19 19.09 -0.64 -5.15
N THR A 20 18.09 -1.29 -5.72
CA THR A 20 18.24 -2.37 -6.69
C THR A 20 17.55 -1.99 -7.99
N LEU A 21 18.31 -1.86 -9.07
CA LEU A 21 17.79 -1.69 -10.43
C LEU A 21 17.60 -3.07 -11.07
N VAL A 22 16.38 -3.34 -11.52
CA VAL A 22 16.02 -4.59 -12.19
C VAL A 22 15.88 -4.30 -13.67
N PHE A 23 16.74 -4.85 -14.50
CA PHE A 23 16.79 -4.55 -15.93
C PHE A 23 16.35 -5.74 -16.79
N ARG A 24 15.70 -5.43 -17.91
CA ARG A 24 15.36 -6.38 -18.98
C ARG A 24 16.57 -6.62 -19.89
N LYS A 25 17.25 -5.52 -20.23
CA LYS A 25 18.41 -5.50 -21.12
C LYS A 25 19.44 -4.50 -20.62
N ALA A 26 20.71 -4.84 -20.77
CA ALA A 26 21.83 -3.96 -20.52
C ALA A 26 22.69 -3.86 -21.77
N THR A 27 23.14 -2.65 -22.11
CA THR A 27 24.11 -2.40 -23.19
C THR A 27 25.26 -1.57 -22.64
N VAL A 28 26.50 -1.95 -22.96
CA VAL A 28 27.69 -1.18 -22.61
C VAL A 28 28.05 -0.26 -23.77
N VAL A 29 28.17 1.03 -23.48
CA VAL A 29 28.52 2.06 -24.44
C VAL A 29 29.88 2.64 -24.05
N LYS A 30 30.83 2.63 -24.98
CA LYS A 30 32.11 3.33 -24.80
C LYS A 30 31.88 4.83 -24.82
N THR A 31 32.57 5.56 -23.97
CA THR A 31 32.60 7.02 -24.06
C THR A 31 33.76 7.48 -24.96
N GLY A 32 33.86 8.78 -25.21
CA GLY A 32 35.03 9.38 -25.87
C GLY A 32 36.24 9.54 -24.93
N VAL A 33 36.10 9.17 -23.66
CA VAL A 33 37.15 9.24 -22.64
C VAL A 33 37.66 7.82 -22.38
N GLU A 34 38.97 7.67 -22.33
CA GLU A 34 39.59 6.37 -22.05
C GLU A 34 39.17 5.86 -20.66
N ASN A 35 38.93 4.55 -20.55
CA ASN A 35 38.52 3.86 -19.32
C ASN A 35 37.18 4.30 -18.71
N GLU A 36 36.40 5.13 -19.39
CA GLU A 36 35.04 5.50 -19.00
C GLU A 36 33.98 4.82 -19.90
N PHE A 37 32.99 4.21 -19.25
CA PHE A 37 31.91 3.47 -19.89
C PHE A 37 30.56 3.90 -19.33
N LYS A 38 29.51 3.68 -20.13
CA LYS A 38 28.12 3.87 -19.74
C LYS A 38 27.36 2.56 -19.91
N TYR A 39 26.75 2.07 -18.83
CA TYR A 39 25.77 1.00 -18.92
C TYR A 39 24.39 1.63 -19.15
N GLN A 40 23.76 1.31 -20.27
CA GLN A 40 22.37 1.66 -20.54
C GLN A 40 21.49 0.48 -20.16
N LEU A 41 20.63 0.68 -19.16
CA LEU A 41 19.73 -0.33 -18.60
C LEU A 41 18.30 -0.01 -19.01
N ASP A 42 17.62 -0.93 -19.70
CA ASP A 42 16.16 -0.90 -19.85
C ASP A 42 15.53 -1.47 -18.57
N LEU A 43 14.92 -0.60 -17.76
CA LEU A 43 14.46 -0.92 -16.41
C LEU A 43 13.07 -1.54 -16.41
N ALA A 44 12.94 -2.68 -15.74
CA ALA A 44 11.67 -3.27 -15.37
C ALA A 44 11.15 -2.71 -14.03
N TYR A 45 12.03 -2.67 -13.02
CA TYR A 45 11.71 -2.17 -11.69
C TYR A 45 12.90 -1.42 -11.09
N ALA A 46 12.63 -0.52 -10.15
CA ALA A 46 13.59 -0.08 -9.15
C ALA A 46 13.04 -0.39 -7.77
N VAL A 47 13.84 -1.03 -6.93
CA VAL A 47 13.54 -1.25 -5.51
C VAL A 47 14.41 -0.30 -4.70
N ASP A 48 13.80 0.55 -3.88
CA ASP A 48 14.56 1.45 -3.01
C ASP A 48 15.11 0.75 -1.75
N ALA A 49 15.82 1.51 -0.91
CA ALA A 49 16.41 0.99 0.33
C ALA A 49 15.36 0.45 1.32
N ASP A 50 14.12 0.93 1.24
CA ASP A 50 13.02 0.50 2.11
C ASP A 50 12.26 -0.69 1.50
N GLY A 51 12.72 -1.22 0.35
CA GLY A 51 12.09 -2.36 -0.32
C GLY A 51 10.84 -1.98 -1.12
N VAL A 52 10.54 -0.69 -1.33
CA VAL A 52 9.41 -0.29 -2.19
C VAL A 52 9.81 -0.41 -3.65
N ALA A 53 9.04 -1.17 -4.42
CA ALA A 53 9.26 -1.33 -5.85
C ALA A 53 8.45 -0.33 -6.67
N THR A 54 9.12 0.34 -7.60
CA THR A 54 8.52 1.13 -8.67
C THR A 54 8.67 0.37 -9.98
N GLN A 55 7.55 0.09 -10.66
CA GLN A 55 7.55 -0.57 -11.97
C GLN A 55 7.67 0.46 -13.09
N PHE A 56 8.41 0.11 -14.14
CA PHE A 56 8.59 0.96 -15.32
C PHE A 56 8.10 0.26 -16.60
N PRO A 57 7.50 1.03 -17.53
CA PRO A 57 7.16 0.50 -18.85
C PRO A 57 8.43 0.18 -19.65
N GLU A 58 8.28 -0.70 -20.64
CA GLU A 58 9.35 -1.07 -21.56
C GLU A 58 9.94 0.16 -22.27
N GLY A 59 11.27 0.16 -22.44
CA GLY A 59 12.01 1.28 -23.04
C GLY A 59 12.40 2.38 -22.05
N THR A 60 11.99 2.28 -20.77
CA THR A 60 12.46 3.20 -19.73
C THR A 60 13.93 2.94 -19.44
N THR A 61 14.81 3.85 -19.88
CA THR A 61 16.26 3.64 -19.80
C THR A 61 16.90 4.45 -18.69
N GLU A 62 17.78 3.84 -17.90
CA GLU A 62 18.70 4.52 -16.98
C GLU A 62 20.15 4.31 -17.42
N THR A 63 20.97 5.35 -17.33
CA THR A 63 22.40 5.30 -17.68
C THR A 63 23.25 5.30 -16.42
N ILE A 64 24.07 4.26 -16.25
CA ILE A 64 25.00 4.11 -15.12
C ILE A 64 26.44 4.36 -15.61
N PRO A 65 27.09 5.46 -15.17
CA PRO A 65 28.49 5.70 -15.48
C PRO A 65 29.39 4.76 -14.69
N VAL A 66 30.45 4.26 -15.34
CA VAL A 66 31.46 3.38 -14.75
C VAL A 66 32.84 3.82 -15.22
N THR A 67 33.75 4.02 -14.28
CA THR A 67 35.17 4.31 -14.56
C THR A 67 36.02 3.13 -14.12
N LEU A 68 37.00 2.77 -14.94
CA LEU A 68 37.95 1.70 -14.67
C LEU A 68 39.35 2.26 -14.40
N GLU A 69 40.12 1.53 -13.60
CA GLU A 69 41.52 1.80 -13.31
C GLU A 69 42.27 0.46 -13.23
N GLN A 70 43.55 0.46 -13.57
CA GLN A 70 44.39 -0.72 -13.42
C GLN A 70 45.05 -0.73 -12.04
N VAL A 71 44.84 -1.80 -11.27
CA VAL A 71 45.42 -2.02 -9.93
C VAL A 71 46.12 -3.36 -9.94
N ASP A 72 47.43 -3.37 -9.67
CA ASP A 72 48.28 -4.57 -9.66
C ASP A 72 48.17 -5.41 -10.95
N GLY A 73 48.04 -4.72 -12.09
CA GLY A 73 47.92 -5.34 -13.42
C GLY A 73 46.50 -5.77 -13.80
N GLU A 74 45.53 -5.73 -12.89
CA GLU A 74 44.12 -6.09 -13.13
C GLU A 74 43.22 -4.85 -13.27
N TRP A 75 42.20 -4.93 -14.14
CA TRP A 75 41.19 -3.87 -14.25
C TRP A 75 40.20 -3.91 -13.09
N ARG A 76 40.01 -2.78 -12.43
CA ARG A 76 39.05 -2.58 -11.33
C ARG A 76 38.13 -1.41 -11.63
N ILE A 77 36.90 -1.46 -11.09
CA ILE A 77 35.97 -0.33 -11.12
C ILE A 77 36.40 0.68 -10.06
N SER A 78 36.79 1.88 -10.48
CA SER A 78 37.22 2.98 -9.61
C SER A 78 36.09 3.96 -9.29
N ALA A 79 35.05 4.04 -10.12
CA ALA A 79 33.83 4.79 -9.84
C ALA A 79 32.58 4.12 -10.41
N VAL A 80 31.53 4.00 -9.59
CA VAL A 80 30.17 3.62 -9.98
C VAL A 80 29.18 4.15 -8.93
N PRO A 81 27.94 4.54 -9.29
CA PRO A 81 26.92 4.89 -8.31
C PRO A 81 26.61 3.75 -7.32
N ASP A 82 26.13 4.13 -6.15
CA ASP A 82 25.61 3.20 -5.14
C ASP A 82 24.37 2.43 -5.67
N GLY A 83 24.21 1.21 -5.15
CA GLY A 83 23.13 0.30 -5.52
C GLY A 83 23.59 -0.84 -6.43
N THR A 84 22.69 -1.80 -6.61
CA THR A 84 22.95 -3.02 -7.39
C THR A 84 22.07 -3.04 -8.64
N ALA A 85 22.59 -3.49 -9.78
CA ALA A 85 21.79 -3.76 -10.97
C ALA A 85 21.77 -5.26 -11.26
N ILE A 86 20.59 -5.86 -11.44
CA ILE A 86 20.44 -7.29 -11.74
C ILE A 86 19.42 -7.54 -12.86
N PRO A 87 19.59 -8.62 -13.66
CA PRO A 87 18.59 -9.03 -14.63
C PRO A 87 17.25 -9.39 -13.95
N GLU A 88 16.15 -9.14 -14.66
CA GLU A 88 14.80 -9.42 -14.16
C GLU A 88 14.59 -10.89 -13.74
N GLU A 89 15.13 -11.84 -14.51
CA GLU A 89 15.04 -13.26 -14.17
C GLU A 89 15.75 -13.61 -12.86
N THR A 90 16.91 -12.99 -12.60
CA THR A 90 17.63 -13.14 -11.34
C THR A 90 16.82 -12.55 -10.17
N PHE A 91 16.19 -11.39 -10.36
CA PHE A 91 15.36 -10.75 -9.34
C PHE A 91 14.18 -11.65 -8.92
N LYS A 92 13.46 -12.24 -9.88
CA LYS A 92 12.36 -13.20 -9.62
C LYS A 92 12.80 -14.41 -8.79
N VAL A 93 14.05 -14.84 -8.94
CA VAL A 93 14.61 -15.98 -8.20
C VAL A 93 14.99 -15.59 -6.77
N ILE A 94 15.67 -14.46 -6.56
CA ILE A 94 16.30 -14.13 -5.26
C ILE A 94 15.51 -13.16 -4.39
N TYR A 95 14.55 -12.42 -4.94
CA TYR A 95 13.65 -11.54 -4.20
C TYR A 95 12.24 -12.11 -4.09
N ALA A 96 11.53 -11.69 -3.04
CA ALA A 96 10.10 -11.94 -2.88
C ALA A 96 9.40 -10.68 -2.37
N ALA A 97 8.23 -10.40 -2.92
CA ALA A 97 7.29 -9.44 -2.34
C ALA A 97 6.67 -10.06 -1.08
N GLN A 98 6.81 -9.39 0.06
CA GLN A 98 6.25 -9.81 1.34
C GLN A 98 5.51 -8.62 1.97
N PRO A 99 4.30 -8.82 2.49
CA PRO A 99 3.64 -7.81 3.30
C PRO A 99 4.28 -7.75 4.69
N ILE A 100 4.65 -6.56 5.13
CA ILE A 100 4.71 -6.22 6.55
C ILE A 100 3.38 -5.57 6.92
N TYR A 101 2.92 -5.73 8.17
CA TYR A 101 1.59 -5.25 8.56
C TYR A 101 1.68 -4.10 9.55
N PHE A 102 0.87 -3.07 9.32
CA PHE A 102 0.58 -1.99 10.26
C PHE A 102 -0.89 -2.07 10.70
N TYR A 103 -1.25 -1.32 11.72
CA TYR A 103 -2.64 -1.17 12.14
C TYR A 103 -3.31 -0.03 11.37
N ASP A 104 -4.63 -0.14 11.15
CA ASP A 104 -5.42 1.07 10.94
C ASP A 104 -5.45 1.91 12.24
N PRO A 105 -5.81 3.20 12.18
CA PRO A 105 -5.80 4.07 13.36
C PRO A 105 -6.66 3.62 14.53
N THR A 106 -7.62 2.69 14.31
CA THR A 106 -8.46 2.12 15.37
C THR A 106 -7.91 0.82 15.98
N PHE A 107 -6.76 0.34 15.51
CA PHE A 107 -6.20 -0.98 15.87
C PHE A 107 -7.09 -2.19 15.55
N THR A 108 -8.11 -2.02 14.69
CA THR A 108 -9.09 -3.07 14.36
C THR A 108 -8.63 -3.94 13.20
N TYR A 109 -7.97 -3.35 12.20
CA TYR A 109 -7.60 -3.99 10.94
C TYR A 109 -6.10 -3.97 10.72
N ALA A 110 -5.59 -5.03 10.10
CA ALA A 110 -4.21 -5.11 9.64
C ALA A 110 -4.12 -4.56 8.21
N VAL A 111 -3.25 -3.59 8.00
CA VAL A 111 -3.02 -2.92 6.72
C VAL A 111 -1.70 -3.40 6.15
N PRO A 112 -1.70 -4.13 5.01
CA PRO A 112 -0.45 -4.61 4.43
C PRO A 112 0.30 -3.50 3.70
N ASP A 113 1.60 -3.43 4.00
CA ASP A 113 2.62 -2.66 3.29
C ASP A 113 3.55 -3.66 2.59
N VAL A 114 3.46 -3.76 1.26
CA VAL A 114 4.17 -4.77 0.49
C VAL A 114 5.57 -4.27 0.14
N ARG A 115 6.60 -4.99 0.60
CA ARG A 115 8.01 -4.69 0.34
C ARG A 115 8.70 -5.87 -0.34
N TRP A 116 9.74 -5.60 -1.10
CA TRP A 116 10.57 -6.60 -1.75
C TRP A 116 11.81 -6.87 -0.91
N PHE A 117 11.97 -8.11 -0.47
CA PHE A 117 13.11 -8.57 0.31
C PHE A 117 13.89 -9.62 -0.45
N ILE A 118 15.19 -9.68 -0.22
CA ILE A 118 15.99 -10.85 -0.59
C ILE A 118 15.46 -12.04 0.23
N LYS A 119 15.23 -13.19 -0.41
CA LYS A 119 14.68 -14.41 0.22
C LYS A 119 15.56 -14.98 1.33
N LYS A 120 16.84 -14.59 1.38
CA LYS A 120 17.77 -14.93 2.46
C LYS A 120 17.61 -13.95 3.62
N ASN A 121 17.54 -14.46 4.86
CA ASN A 121 17.43 -13.66 6.09
C ASN A 121 16.19 -12.74 6.13
N THR A 122 15.10 -13.13 5.48
CA THR A 122 13.90 -12.30 5.28
C THR A 122 13.28 -11.85 6.60
N VAL A 123 13.26 -12.68 7.65
CA VAL A 123 12.70 -12.32 8.97
C VAL A 123 13.37 -11.08 9.57
N LYS A 124 14.71 -11.00 9.54
CA LYS A 124 15.45 -9.82 10.03
C LYS A 124 15.10 -8.58 9.21
N ALA A 125 15.11 -8.70 7.88
CA ALA A 125 14.83 -7.58 6.99
C ALA A 125 13.39 -7.06 7.14
N MET A 126 12.42 -7.95 7.29
CA MET A 126 11.03 -7.59 7.59
C MET A 126 10.89 -6.90 8.94
N THR A 127 11.64 -7.33 9.96
CA THR A 127 11.65 -6.69 11.28
C THR A 127 12.23 -5.28 11.20
N SER A 128 13.38 -5.11 10.54
CA SER A 128 13.97 -3.79 10.34
C SER A 128 13.00 -2.85 9.61
N ALA A 129 12.41 -3.29 8.50
CA ALA A 129 11.44 -2.50 7.75
C ALA A 129 10.20 -2.13 8.58
N LEU A 130 9.73 -3.02 9.46
CA LEU A 130 8.61 -2.75 10.37
C LEU A 130 8.95 -1.65 11.39
N LEU A 131 10.16 -1.70 11.97
CA LEU A 131 10.65 -0.72 12.94
C LEU A 131 10.96 0.64 12.30
N ASP A 132 11.41 0.65 11.05
CA ASP A 132 11.65 1.88 10.27
C ASP A 132 10.34 2.60 9.90
N GLY A 133 9.22 1.85 9.89
CA GLY A 133 7.88 2.38 9.74
C GLY A 133 7.29 2.21 8.33
N PRO A 134 6.08 2.76 8.11
CA PRO A 134 5.32 2.51 6.88
C PRO A 134 5.94 3.21 5.67
N ALA A 135 5.66 2.66 4.49
CA ALA A 135 6.14 3.22 3.23
C ALA A 135 5.61 4.64 3.04
N PRO A 136 6.29 5.50 2.26
CA PRO A 136 5.85 6.88 2.04
C PRO A 136 4.38 7.01 1.62
N TYR A 137 3.85 6.07 0.84
CA TYR A 137 2.46 6.08 0.40
C TYR A 137 1.44 5.73 1.51
N LEU A 138 1.85 5.21 2.66
CA LEU A 138 1.02 4.87 3.83
C LEU A 138 1.27 5.77 5.04
N GLN A 139 2.26 6.66 4.99
CA GLN A 139 2.57 7.56 6.10
C GLN A 139 1.35 8.39 6.50
N GLY A 140 1.05 8.41 7.80
CA GLY A 140 -0.12 9.09 8.36
C GLY A 140 -1.46 8.38 8.17
N ALA A 141 -1.54 7.34 7.34
CA ALA A 141 -2.74 6.52 7.16
C ALA A 141 -2.79 5.32 8.13
N VAL A 142 -1.64 4.81 8.54
CA VAL A 142 -1.50 3.63 9.41
C VAL A 142 -0.77 3.97 10.71
N VAL A 143 -0.87 3.07 11.69
CA VAL A 143 -0.19 3.18 13.00
C VAL A 143 0.66 1.95 13.25
N SER A 144 1.83 2.13 13.86
CA SER A 144 2.69 1.04 14.34
C SER A 144 2.48 0.84 15.84
N ALA A 145 2.52 -0.41 16.32
CA ALA A 145 2.59 -0.69 17.75
C ALA A 145 4.00 -0.44 18.32
N PHE A 146 5.00 -0.31 17.46
CA PHE A 146 6.36 0.01 17.84
C PHE A 146 6.54 1.53 17.94
N PRO A 147 6.98 2.07 19.09
CA PRO A 147 7.33 3.48 19.22
C PRO A 147 8.43 3.88 18.23
N SER A 148 8.37 5.13 17.76
CA SER A 148 9.41 5.68 16.88
C SER A 148 10.78 5.64 17.56
N GLY A 149 11.79 5.16 16.83
CA GLY A 149 13.16 5.07 17.30
C GLY A 149 13.53 3.76 18.01
N MET A 150 12.56 2.85 18.23
CA MET A 150 12.86 1.50 18.70
C MET A 150 13.71 0.74 17.65
N LYS A 151 14.75 0.06 18.10
CA LYS A 151 15.69 -0.66 17.22
C LYS A 151 15.89 -2.08 17.69
N LEU A 152 16.38 -2.91 16.78
CA LEU A 152 16.95 -4.19 17.17
C LEU A 152 18.20 -3.96 18.04
N ALA A 153 18.28 -4.65 19.18
CA ALA A 153 19.47 -4.64 20.02
C ALA A 153 20.66 -5.36 19.33
N ARG A 154 20.36 -6.29 18.42
CA ARG A 154 21.32 -7.03 17.60
C ARG A 154 20.84 -7.09 16.16
N GLU A 155 21.75 -7.01 15.20
CA GLU A 155 21.46 -7.09 13.75
C GLU A 155 21.08 -8.51 13.27
N SER A 156 20.26 -9.21 14.04
CA SER A 156 19.80 -10.58 13.79
C SER A 156 18.46 -10.83 14.46
N VAL A 157 17.60 -11.60 13.80
CA VAL A 157 16.37 -12.15 14.39
C VAL A 157 16.42 -13.67 14.19
N PRO A 158 17.02 -14.44 15.12
CA PRO A 158 17.13 -15.87 14.98
C PRO A 158 15.76 -16.55 15.16
N VAL A 159 15.55 -17.62 14.40
CA VAL A 159 14.37 -18.48 14.52
C VAL A 159 14.81 -19.77 15.21
N VAL A 160 14.37 -19.99 16.44
CA VAL A 160 14.76 -21.14 17.27
C VAL A 160 13.52 -21.94 17.60
N SER A 161 13.47 -23.20 17.17
CA SER A 161 12.31 -24.09 17.38
C SER A 161 10.98 -23.46 16.93
N GLY A 162 11.00 -22.74 15.79
CA GLY A 162 9.83 -22.04 15.25
C GLY A 162 9.53 -20.69 15.88
N ALA A 163 10.27 -20.25 16.91
CA ALA A 163 10.09 -18.94 17.52
C ALA A 163 11.07 -17.92 16.95
N ALA A 164 10.56 -16.88 16.28
CA ALA A 164 11.36 -15.71 15.92
C ALA A 164 11.65 -14.88 17.18
N GLN A 165 12.93 -14.77 17.54
CA GLN A 165 13.36 -14.02 18.73
C GLN A 165 13.74 -12.60 18.33
N VAL A 166 12.82 -11.66 18.55
CA VAL A 166 13.00 -10.25 18.21
C VAL A 166 13.54 -9.52 19.43
N ASP A 167 14.83 -9.20 19.37
CA ASP A 167 15.57 -8.55 20.45
C ASP A 167 15.67 -7.05 20.20
N LEU A 168 15.06 -6.27 21.10
CA LEU A 168 14.82 -4.84 20.95
C LEU A 168 15.57 -4.06 22.05
N SER A 169 15.86 -2.78 21.79
CA SER A 169 16.38 -1.87 22.81
C SER A 169 15.48 -1.86 24.04
N ALA A 170 16.04 -2.14 25.23
CA ALA A 170 15.26 -2.57 26.38
C ALA A 170 14.29 -1.53 26.95
N LYS A 171 14.65 -0.24 26.95
CA LYS A 171 13.92 0.78 27.70
C LYS A 171 12.44 0.84 27.29
N GLU A 172 12.17 1.03 26.00
CA GLU A 172 10.81 1.23 25.51
C GLU A 172 9.97 -0.04 25.62
N LEU A 173 10.57 -1.21 25.44
CA LEU A 173 9.85 -2.48 25.53
C LEU A 173 9.50 -2.83 26.98
N VAL A 174 10.40 -2.57 27.93
CA VAL A 174 10.18 -2.83 29.35
C VAL A 174 9.16 -1.83 29.94
N ASP A 175 9.20 -0.56 29.53
CA ASP A 175 8.26 0.45 30.00
C ASP A 175 6.85 0.32 29.35
N ALA A 176 6.72 -0.44 28.25
CA ALA A 176 5.45 -0.65 27.54
C ALA A 176 4.41 -1.41 28.39
N SER A 177 3.15 -1.00 28.25
CA SER A 177 2.01 -1.68 28.89
C SER A 177 1.84 -3.12 28.36
N ALA A 178 1.12 -3.96 29.10
CA ALA A 178 0.80 -5.32 28.65
C ALA A 178 0.08 -5.31 27.29
N GLU A 179 -0.87 -4.36 27.11
CA GLU A 179 -1.61 -4.20 25.86
C GLU A 179 -0.70 -3.80 24.69
N ASP A 180 0.24 -2.87 24.91
CA ASP A 180 1.15 -2.44 23.84
C ASP A 180 2.12 -3.55 23.44
N ARG A 181 2.62 -4.33 24.41
CA ARG A 181 3.44 -5.52 24.12
C ARG A 181 2.64 -6.57 23.34
N GLN A 182 1.36 -6.75 23.64
CA GLN A 182 0.48 -7.64 22.89
C GLN A 182 0.24 -7.13 21.46
N ARG A 183 0.04 -5.82 21.26
CA ARG A 183 -0.06 -5.21 19.92
C ARG A 183 1.24 -5.37 19.12
N MET A 184 2.40 -5.19 19.75
CA MET A 184 3.72 -5.44 19.12
C MET A 184 3.86 -6.90 18.69
N GLN A 185 3.52 -7.84 19.56
CA GLN A 185 3.59 -9.27 19.24
C GLN A 185 2.61 -9.66 18.13
N ASN A 186 1.37 -9.15 18.15
CA ASN A 186 0.37 -9.37 17.10
C ASN A 186 0.87 -8.85 15.74
N GLN A 187 1.47 -7.65 15.71
CA GLN A 187 1.99 -7.05 14.48
C GLN A 187 3.13 -7.86 13.86
N LEU A 188 4.07 -8.33 14.68
CA LEU A 188 5.17 -9.20 14.23
C LEU A 188 4.65 -10.58 13.79
N THR A 189 3.69 -11.14 14.53
CA THR A 189 3.08 -12.43 14.18
C THR A 189 2.41 -12.37 12.80
N LEU A 190 1.68 -11.29 12.51
CA LEU A 190 1.11 -11.06 11.19
C LEU A 190 2.17 -10.83 10.12
N THR A 191 3.21 -10.06 10.44
CA THR A 191 4.33 -9.80 9.55
C THR A 191 5.05 -11.08 9.16
N PHE A 192 5.28 -12.01 10.08
CA PHE A 192 5.97 -13.27 9.78
C PHE A 192 5.06 -14.40 9.31
N ARG A 193 3.75 -14.18 9.17
CA ARG A 193 2.80 -15.24 8.80
C ARG A 193 3.13 -15.97 7.50
N SER A 194 3.84 -15.31 6.58
CA SER A 194 4.26 -15.87 5.30
C SER A 194 5.61 -16.59 5.36
N GLN A 195 6.27 -16.58 6.53
CA GLN A 195 7.57 -17.20 6.74
C GLN A 195 7.38 -18.63 7.27
N PRO A 196 7.70 -19.67 6.48
CA PRO A 196 7.33 -21.04 6.81
C PRO A 196 7.98 -21.57 8.10
N ASP A 197 9.15 -21.04 8.46
CA ASP A 197 9.91 -21.46 9.64
C ASP A 197 9.44 -20.73 10.92
N VAL A 198 8.53 -19.76 10.83
CA VAL A 198 8.08 -18.96 11.98
C VAL A 198 6.67 -19.37 12.39
N VAL A 199 6.56 -19.94 13.59
CA VAL A 199 5.29 -20.36 14.22
C VAL A 199 4.88 -19.38 15.30
N ASN A 200 5.84 -18.82 16.04
CA ASN A 200 5.58 -17.89 17.15
C ASN A 200 6.60 -16.74 17.16
N VAL A 201 6.29 -15.67 17.91
CA VAL A 201 7.18 -14.52 18.12
C VAL A 201 7.48 -14.37 19.60
N GLN A 202 8.76 -14.19 19.93
CA GLN A 202 9.24 -13.84 21.27
C GLN A 202 9.82 -12.42 21.25
N LEU A 203 9.33 -11.57 22.14
CA LEU A 203 9.91 -10.26 22.39
C LEU A 203 11.02 -10.38 23.43
N ARG A 204 12.17 -9.78 23.15
CA ARG A 204 13.31 -9.71 24.06
C ARG A 204 13.78 -8.27 24.23
N ALA A 205 14.21 -7.95 25.43
CA ALA A 205 14.83 -6.68 25.81
C ALA A 205 16.26 -6.99 26.22
N ASP A 206 17.25 -6.60 25.40
CA ASP A 206 18.67 -6.88 25.64
C ASP A 206 18.92 -8.35 26.05
N GLN A 207 18.42 -9.28 25.22
CA GLN A 207 18.46 -10.74 25.38
C GLN A 207 17.47 -11.35 26.40
N ASP A 208 16.96 -10.56 27.34
CA ASP A 208 16.01 -11.03 28.34
C ASP A 208 14.61 -11.21 27.74
N LEU A 209 13.97 -12.35 28.04
CA LEU A 209 12.63 -12.63 27.55
C LEU A 209 11.62 -11.69 28.22
N VAL A 210 10.92 -10.91 27.41
CA VAL A 210 9.80 -10.10 27.84
C VAL A 210 8.52 -10.91 27.65
N ARG A 211 7.91 -11.33 28.75
CA ARG A 211 6.64 -12.06 28.69
C ARG A 211 5.52 -11.13 28.21
N VAL A 212 4.73 -11.66 27.29
CA VAL A 212 3.48 -11.06 26.80
C VAL A 212 2.36 -11.94 27.33
N GLU A 213 1.53 -11.38 28.19
CA GLU A 213 0.36 -12.07 28.73
C GLU A 213 -0.85 -11.71 27.87
N ASP A 214 -1.54 -12.72 27.36
CA ASP A 214 -2.81 -12.54 26.65
C ASP A 214 -3.95 -12.83 27.62
N ASN A 215 -4.63 -11.78 28.05
CA ASN A 215 -5.85 -11.85 28.88
C ASN A 215 -7.13 -11.59 28.08
N GLY A 216 -7.03 -11.51 26.74
CA GLY A 216 -8.13 -11.21 25.84
C GLY A 216 -8.52 -9.72 25.73
N SER A 217 -7.80 -8.79 26.38
CA SER A 217 -8.12 -7.35 26.27
C SER A 217 -7.72 -6.74 24.92
N VAL A 218 -6.68 -7.28 24.27
CA VAL A 218 -6.26 -6.89 22.92
C VAL A 218 -6.63 -7.99 21.93
N LEU A 219 -7.59 -7.70 21.06
CA LEU A 219 -7.92 -8.60 19.97
C LEU A 219 -6.86 -8.52 18.86
N PRO A 220 -6.48 -9.66 18.24
CA PRO A 220 -5.68 -9.63 17.02
C PRO A 220 -6.40 -8.84 15.91
N PRO A 221 -5.69 -8.01 15.13
CA PRO A 221 -6.33 -7.20 14.12
C PRO A 221 -6.82 -8.06 12.95
N VAL A 222 -7.92 -7.65 12.34
CA VAL A 222 -8.57 -8.35 11.24
C VAL A 222 -7.80 -8.11 9.94
N LEU A 223 -7.29 -9.16 9.32
CA LEU A 223 -6.47 -9.07 8.10
C LEU A 223 -7.31 -8.95 6.82
N GLU A 224 -8.38 -9.74 6.73
CA GLU A 224 -9.30 -9.73 5.60
C GLU A 224 -10.70 -10.06 6.10
N LYS A 225 -11.61 -9.09 6.13
CA LYS A 225 -13.05 -9.41 6.27
C LYS A 225 -13.42 -10.25 5.06
N ASN A 226 -14.15 -11.36 5.16
CA ASN A 226 -14.60 -12.09 3.95
C ASN A 226 -15.51 -11.20 3.10
N ALA A 227 -15.37 -11.21 1.77
CA ALA A 227 -16.31 -10.52 0.89
C ALA A 227 -17.65 -11.24 0.99
N PRO A 228 -18.76 -10.56 1.30
CA PRO A 228 -20.07 -11.18 1.18
C PRO A 228 -20.24 -11.75 -0.22
N ALA A 229 -20.86 -12.93 -0.37
CA ALA A 229 -21.16 -13.52 -1.67
C ALA A 229 -22.24 -12.76 -2.45
N ARG A 230 -22.79 -11.68 -1.87
CA ARG A 230 -23.75 -10.78 -2.50
C ARG A 230 -23.05 -9.68 -3.29
N GLN A 231 -23.65 -9.32 -4.41
CA GLN A 231 -23.25 -8.20 -5.25
C GLN A 231 -24.46 -7.30 -5.48
N ILE A 232 -24.21 -6.00 -5.64
CA ILE A 232 -25.21 -5.06 -6.13
C ILE A 232 -25.06 -4.92 -7.65
N ALA A 233 -26.17 -4.91 -8.38
CA ALA A 233 -26.19 -4.84 -9.83
C ALA A 233 -27.36 -3.99 -10.33
N VAL A 234 -27.38 -3.75 -11.64
CA VAL A 234 -28.52 -3.13 -12.33
C VAL A 234 -29.17 -4.18 -13.23
N SER A 235 -30.48 -4.32 -13.13
CA SER A 235 -31.29 -5.20 -13.98
C SER A 235 -32.62 -4.53 -14.28
N ASN A 236 -33.04 -4.52 -15.55
CA ASN A 236 -34.25 -3.83 -16.01
C ASN A 236 -34.34 -2.37 -15.53
N ASN A 237 -33.19 -1.66 -15.55
CA ASN A 237 -33.04 -0.28 -15.09
C ASN A 237 -33.31 -0.07 -13.59
N GLU A 238 -33.36 -1.13 -12.78
CA GLU A 238 -33.50 -1.06 -11.32
C GLU A 238 -32.27 -1.62 -10.61
N LEU A 239 -32.07 -1.20 -9.37
CA LEU A 239 -31.04 -1.77 -8.50
C LEU A 239 -31.52 -3.11 -7.95
N VAL A 240 -30.66 -4.12 -8.07
CA VAL A 240 -30.93 -5.48 -7.62
C VAL A 240 -29.75 -6.05 -6.86
N ARG A 241 -30.01 -7.04 -6.01
CA ARG A 241 -28.97 -7.86 -5.38
C ARG A 241 -28.82 -9.17 -6.14
N TYR A 242 -27.59 -9.54 -6.44
CA TYR A 242 -27.22 -10.84 -6.98
C TYR A 242 -26.49 -11.65 -5.92
N GLU A 243 -27.04 -12.79 -5.52
CA GLU A 243 -26.45 -13.70 -4.54
C GLU A 243 -26.91 -15.13 -4.82
N ASN A 244 -26.03 -16.12 -4.65
CA ASN A 244 -26.36 -17.55 -4.82
C ASN A 244 -27.07 -17.85 -6.16
N ASN A 245 -26.59 -17.25 -7.26
CA ASN A 245 -27.18 -17.35 -8.60
C ASN A 245 -28.64 -16.89 -8.70
N ARG A 246 -29.06 -15.97 -7.82
CA ARG A 246 -30.41 -15.39 -7.82
C ARG A 246 -30.32 -13.87 -7.83
N VAL A 247 -31.18 -13.26 -8.64
CA VAL A 247 -31.42 -11.81 -8.64
C VAL A 247 -32.64 -11.54 -7.77
N SER A 248 -32.51 -10.66 -6.79
CA SER A 248 -33.61 -10.22 -5.92
C SER A 248 -33.71 -8.70 -5.88
N ALA A 249 -34.93 -8.20 -5.72
CA ALA A 249 -35.16 -6.78 -5.45
C ALA A 249 -34.52 -6.34 -4.12
N LEU A 250 -34.40 -5.03 -3.94
CA LEU A 250 -34.05 -4.39 -2.68
C LEU A 250 -35.33 -3.87 -2.02
N PRO A 251 -36.01 -4.65 -1.16
CA PRO A 251 -37.36 -4.32 -0.69
C PRO A 251 -37.44 -3.00 0.11
N ASP A 252 -36.34 -2.63 0.77
CA ASP A 252 -36.28 -1.42 1.59
C ASP A 252 -35.80 -0.19 0.79
N MET A 253 -35.58 -0.33 -0.51
CA MET A 253 -35.12 0.75 -1.39
C MET A 253 -36.26 1.21 -2.30
N GLN A 254 -36.41 2.54 -2.44
CA GLN A 254 -37.36 3.11 -3.38
C GLN A 254 -36.93 2.83 -4.84
N PRO A 255 -37.86 2.68 -5.79
CA PRO A 255 -37.54 2.50 -7.20
C PRO A 255 -36.68 3.64 -7.76
N VAL A 256 -35.72 3.32 -8.61
CA VAL A 256 -34.77 4.29 -9.19
C VAL A 256 -34.69 4.24 -10.72
N ALA A 257 -35.56 3.51 -11.41
CA ALA A 257 -35.56 3.45 -12.87
C ALA A 257 -35.62 4.83 -13.55
N GLY A 258 -36.31 5.80 -12.97
CA GLY A 258 -36.34 7.18 -13.49
C GLY A 258 -34.97 7.89 -13.49
N LEU A 259 -33.99 7.39 -12.72
CA LEU A 259 -32.64 7.93 -12.61
C LEU A 259 -31.62 7.21 -13.52
N ASN A 260 -32.04 6.13 -14.19
CA ASN A 260 -31.22 5.29 -15.06
C ASN A 260 -29.91 4.84 -14.37
N PRO A 261 -30.00 4.01 -13.31
CA PRO A 261 -28.85 3.66 -12.49
C PRO A 261 -27.78 2.90 -13.28
N SER A 262 -26.52 3.17 -12.94
CA SER A 262 -25.34 2.50 -13.45
C SER A 262 -24.25 2.44 -12.37
N ALA A 263 -23.27 1.56 -12.54
CA ALA A 263 -22.11 1.42 -11.64
C ALA A 263 -22.46 1.42 -10.13
N PRO A 264 -23.34 0.50 -9.66
CA PRO A 264 -23.74 0.50 -8.26
C PRO A 264 -22.62 0.01 -7.34
N ALA A 265 -22.61 0.52 -6.12
CA ALA A 265 -21.77 0.09 -5.01
C ALA A 265 -22.62 -0.04 -3.75
N GLU A 266 -22.33 -1.03 -2.90
CA GLU A 266 -23.00 -1.27 -1.62
C GLU A 266 -22.00 -1.09 -0.48
N SER A 267 -22.45 -0.55 0.64
CA SER A 267 -21.64 -0.46 1.85
C SER A 267 -21.25 -1.85 2.38
N PRO A 268 -20.00 -2.04 2.87
CA PRO A 268 -19.58 -3.29 3.50
C PRO A 268 -20.07 -3.45 4.95
N THR A 269 -20.74 -2.44 5.52
CA THR A 269 -21.15 -2.37 6.93
C THR A 269 -22.62 -2.03 7.12
N SER A 270 -23.23 -1.28 6.21
CA SER A 270 -24.66 -0.95 6.21
C SER A 270 -25.36 -1.47 4.95
N GLN A 271 -26.66 -1.20 4.81
CA GLN A 271 -27.41 -1.45 3.57
C GLN A 271 -27.41 -0.24 2.63
N ALA A 272 -26.57 0.78 2.88
CA ALA A 272 -26.49 1.93 2.00
C ALA A 272 -25.96 1.54 0.60
N VAL A 273 -26.54 2.15 -0.43
CA VAL A 273 -26.15 1.94 -1.83
C VAL A 273 -25.79 3.29 -2.45
N ALA A 274 -24.84 3.28 -3.38
CA ALA A 274 -24.51 4.43 -4.22
C ALA A 274 -24.46 4.00 -5.67
N PHE A 275 -24.84 4.87 -6.59
CA PHE A 275 -24.84 4.57 -8.01
C PHE A 275 -24.69 5.85 -8.84
N LEU A 276 -24.25 5.72 -10.08
CA LEU A 276 -24.22 6.80 -11.05
C LEU A 276 -25.49 6.77 -11.92
N ASN A 277 -25.86 7.89 -12.53
CA ASN A 277 -26.76 7.83 -13.69
C ASN A 277 -26.05 7.17 -14.90
N SER A 278 -26.79 6.81 -15.95
CA SER A 278 -26.25 6.14 -17.14
C SER A 278 -25.19 6.96 -17.90
N ALA A 279 -25.19 8.29 -17.75
CA ALA A 279 -24.18 9.19 -18.31
C ALA A 279 -22.89 9.24 -17.48
N GLY A 280 -22.87 8.69 -16.27
CA GLY A 280 -21.72 8.76 -15.37
C GLY A 280 -21.43 10.18 -14.86
N THR A 281 -22.43 11.06 -14.83
CA THR A 281 -22.27 12.48 -14.49
C THR A 281 -22.82 12.82 -13.11
N SER A 282 -23.80 12.06 -12.61
CA SER A 282 -24.43 12.33 -11.31
C SER A 282 -24.32 11.12 -10.40
N LEU A 283 -23.82 11.35 -9.18
CA LEU A 283 -23.75 10.35 -8.11
C LEU A 283 -24.97 10.47 -7.20
N TYR A 284 -25.59 9.33 -6.91
CA TYR A 284 -26.69 9.20 -5.97
C TYR A 284 -26.29 8.27 -4.82
N SER A 285 -26.91 8.49 -3.65
CA SER A 285 -26.89 7.57 -2.52
C SER A 285 -28.30 7.20 -2.10
N MET A 286 -28.45 6.01 -1.54
CA MET A 286 -29.69 5.47 -1.01
C MET A 286 -29.44 4.86 0.37
N ILE A 287 -30.37 5.13 1.28
CA ILE A 287 -30.43 4.55 2.61
C ILE A 287 -31.81 3.89 2.70
N PRO A 288 -31.94 2.70 3.33
CA PRO A 288 -33.22 2.03 3.49
C PRO A 288 -34.33 2.97 3.99
N GLY A 289 -35.49 2.92 3.35
CA GLY A 289 -36.67 3.73 3.68
C GLY A 289 -36.62 5.20 3.22
N LEU A 290 -35.51 5.66 2.64
CA LEU A 290 -35.37 7.04 2.14
C LEU A 290 -35.30 7.07 0.60
N PRO A 291 -35.75 8.17 -0.04
CA PRO A 291 -35.60 8.35 -1.48
C PRO A 291 -34.11 8.48 -1.86
N ALA A 292 -33.80 8.16 -3.12
CA ALA A 292 -32.46 8.38 -3.67
C ALA A 292 -32.09 9.87 -3.59
N ARG A 293 -30.87 10.13 -3.10
CA ARG A 293 -30.35 11.47 -2.85
C ARG A 293 -29.16 11.73 -3.76
N GLN A 294 -29.26 12.75 -4.62
CA GLN A 294 -28.14 13.21 -5.43
C GLN A 294 -27.07 13.86 -4.55
N LEU A 295 -25.83 13.41 -4.69
CA LEU A 295 -24.67 13.89 -3.92
C LEU A 295 -23.87 14.94 -4.69
N THR A 296 -23.64 14.72 -5.99
CA THR A 296 -22.88 15.65 -6.84
C THR A 296 -23.18 15.41 -8.32
N THR A 297 -22.94 16.42 -9.14
CA THR A 297 -22.89 16.32 -10.60
C THR A 297 -21.57 16.87 -11.12
N ARG A 298 -20.94 16.16 -12.05
CA ARG A 298 -19.68 16.51 -12.73
C ARG A 298 -19.77 16.14 -14.21
N THR A 299 -18.78 16.52 -15.01
CA THR A 299 -18.73 16.10 -16.42
C THR A 299 -18.44 14.61 -16.58
N THR A 300 -17.79 13.99 -15.61
CA THR A 300 -17.62 12.54 -15.49
C THR A 300 -17.27 12.18 -14.05
N LEU A 301 -17.59 10.96 -13.63
CA LEU A 301 -17.31 10.40 -12.31
C LEU A 301 -16.76 8.99 -12.45
N SER A 302 -15.77 8.65 -11.64
CA SER A 302 -15.40 7.26 -11.41
C SER A 302 -16.52 6.54 -10.68
N HIS A 303 -16.59 5.22 -10.84
CA HIS A 303 -17.54 4.40 -10.09
C HIS A 303 -17.41 4.66 -8.58
N PRO A 304 -18.54 4.70 -7.84
CA PRO A 304 -18.52 4.93 -6.41
C PRO A 304 -17.87 3.77 -5.66
N SER A 305 -17.28 4.07 -4.51
CA SER A 305 -16.70 3.07 -3.61
C SER A 305 -16.94 3.43 -2.15
N PHE A 306 -17.42 2.47 -1.36
CA PHE A 306 -17.64 2.67 0.07
C PHE A 306 -16.40 2.34 0.91
N SER A 307 -16.13 3.17 1.93
CA SER A 307 -15.28 2.76 3.05
C SER A 307 -16.11 2.10 4.17
N PRO A 308 -15.51 1.32 5.10
CA PRO A 308 -16.21 0.69 6.22
C PRO A 308 -16.96 1.66 7.13
N GLN A 309 -16.54 2.93 7.14
CA GLN A 309 -17.17 4.00 7.88
C GLN A 309 -18.27 4.68 7.05
N ASP A 310 -18.92 4.00 6.10
CA ASP A 310 -20.03 4.49 5.26
C ASP A 310 -19.75 5.82 4.50
N TRP A 311 -18.48 6.13 4.22
CA TRP A 311 -18.15 7.20 3.28
C TRP A 311 -18.24 6.66 1.85
N VAL A 312 -18.95 7.38 0.98
CA VAL A 312 -19.00 7.12 -0.47
C VAL A 312 -17.97 7.97 -1.17
N TRP A 313 -17.03 7.33 -1.86
CA TRP A 313 -15.95 7.96 -2.59
C TRP A 313 -16.19 7.90 -4.09
N THR A 314 -15.85 8.98 -4.79
CA THR A 314 -15.78 9.05 -6.25
C THR A 314 -14.69 10.04 -6.65
N ALA A 315 -14.23 9.99 -7.90
CA ALA A 315 -13.29 10.95 -8.44
C ALA A 315 -13.81 11.52 -9.76
N GLY A 316 -13.42 12.74 -10.08
CA GLY A 316 -13.81 13.40 -11.33
C GLY A 316 -13.32 14.84 -11.37
N PRO A 317 -13.41 15.52 -12.52
CA PRO A 317 -13.02 16.92 -12.63
C PRO A 317 -13.92 17.81 -11.76
N GLY A 318 -13.30 18.65 -10.93
CA GLY A 318 -13.96 19.71 -10.19
C GLY A 318 -14.40 20.87 -11.10
N ALA A 319 -14.99 21.91 -10.50
CA ALA A 319 -15.52 23.06 -11.25
C ALA A 319 -14.47 23.78 -12.11
N ASN A 320 -13.21 23.78 -11.66
CA ASN A 320 -12.09 24.41 -12.38
C ASN A 320 -11.32 23.42 -13.29
N GLY A 321 -11.86 22.21 -13.50
CA GLY A 321 -11.21 21.16 -14.29
C GLY A 321 -10.10 20.39 -13.56
N ALA A 322 -9.79 20.74 -12.30
CA ALA A 322 -8.83 20.00 -11.49
C ALA A 322 -9.33 18.58 -11.20
N THR A 323 -8.43 17.60 -11.25
CA THR A 323 -8.75 16.21 -10.90
C THR A 323 -8.94 16.09 -9.39
N GLU A 324 -10.17 15.83 -8.97
CA GLU A 324 -10.53 15.77 -7.56
C GLU A 324 -11.04 14.38 -7.18
N VAL A 325 -10.79 14.02 -5.93
CA VAL A 325 -11.42 12.90 -5.22
C VAL A 325 -12.37 13.49 -4.19
N VAL A 326 -13.59 12.98 -4.10
CA VAL A 326 -14.61 13.47 -3.17
C VAL A 326 -15.18 12.32 -2.36
N ALA A 327 -15.29 12.54 -1.05
CA ALA A 327 -15.91 11.62 -0.11
C ALA A 327 -17.17 12.26 0.49
N PHE A 328 -18.28 11.54 0.49
CA PHE A 328 -19.55 11.96 1.08
C PHE A 328 -19.95 11.02 2.21
N LYS A 329 -20.51 11.56 3.30
CA LYS A 329 -21.02 10.77 4.44
C LYS A 329 -22.56 10.88 4.50
N PRO A 330 -23.31 10.17 3.65
CA PRO A 330 -24.77 10.31 3.59
C PRO A 330 -25.48 9.67 4.80
N SER A 331 -24.87 8.67 5.43
CA SER A 331 -25.43 7.96 6.59
C SER A 331 -25.75 8.91 7.74
N ASN A 332 -26.91 8.73 8.39
CA ASN A 332 -27.35 9.52 9.55
C ASN A 332 -27.54 11.02 9.26
N VAL A 333 -27.73 11.42 8.00
CA VAL A 333 -28.05 12.79 7.61
C VAL A 333 -29.54 12.89 7.25
N PRO A 334 -30.34 13.73 7.94
CA PRO A 334 -31.74 13.94 7.61
C PRO A 334 -31.95 14.43 6.17
N LEU A 335 -33.12 14.13 5.60
CA LEU A 335 -33.52 14.69 4.30
C LEU A 335 -33.53 16.22 4.36
N GLY A 336 -33.03 16.86 3.30
CA GLY A 336 -32.91 18.33 3.21
C GLY A 336 -31.68 18.94 3.90
N GLN A 337 -30.99 18.21 4.78
CA GLN A 337 -29.75 18.69 5.42
C GLN A 337 -28.52 18.38 4.56
N PRO A 338 -27.53 19.28 4.40
CA PRO A 338 -26.36 19.04 3.57
C PRO A 338 -25.59 17.78 4.00
N VAL A 339 -25.16 16.96 3.03
CA VAL A 339 -24.31 15.79 3.31
C VAL A 339 -22.90 16.28 3.63
N PRO A 340 -22.28 15.85 4.74
CA PRO A 340 -20.87 16.12 5.00
C PRO A 340 -20.01 15.61 3.83
N THR A 341 -19.12 16.47 3.36
CA THR A 341 -18.30 16.21 2.18
C THR A 341 -16.86 16.66 2.41
N VAL A 342 -15.92 15.92 1.85
CA VAL A 342 -14.50 16.25 1.80
C VAL A 342 -14.05 16.15 0.34
N THR A 343 -13.47 17.23 -0.18
CA THR A 343 -12.90 17.29 -1.54
C THR A 343 -11.39 17.38 -1.44
N MET A 344 -10.69 16.57 -2.22
CA MET A 344 -9.23 16.49 -2.28
C MET A 344 -8.77 16.66 -3.72
N ALA A 345 -7.66 17.35 -3.94
CA ALA A 345 -7.00 17.45 -5.25
C ALA A 345 -5.51 17.08 -5.11
N PRO A 346 -5.17 15.78 -4.95
CA PRO A 346 -3.79 15.36 -4.75
C PRO A 346 -2.92 15.80 -5.93
N ALA A 347 -1.77 16.42 -5.65
CA ALA A 347 -0.90 16.98 -6.68
C ALA A 347 -0.45 15.94 -7.74
N TRP A 348 -0.28 14.68 -7.33
CA TRP A 348 0.09 13.58 -8.23
C TRP A 348 -1.02 13.16 -9.20
N LEU A 349 -2.28 13.60 -8.98
CA LEU A 349 -3.41 13.42 -9.90
C LEU A 349 -3.59 14.59 -10.87
N ALA A 350 -2.83 15.68 -10.73
CA ALA A 350 -2.97 16.86 -11.59
C ALA A 350 -2.81 16.48 -13.07
N GLY A 351 -3.76 16.91 -13.91
CA GLY A 351 -3.79 16.62 -15.34
C GLY A 351 -4.16 15.18 -15.72
N ARG A 352 -4.49 14.32 -14.74
CA ARG A 352 -4.90 12.93 -14.99
C ARG A 352 -6.41 12.77 -14.98
N VAL A 353 -6.94 11.87 -15.80
CA VAL A 353 -8.34 11.44 -15.73
C VAL A 353 -8.42 10.17 -14.87
N VAL A 354 -9.15 10.23 -13.75
CA VAL A 354 -9.38 9.04 -12.92
C VAL A 354 -10.46 8.18 -13.56
N ARG A 355 -10.10 6.96 -13.95
CA ARG A 355 -11.01 5.96 -14.53
C ARG A 355 -11.68 5.13 -13.45
N ASP A 356 -10.92 4.75 -12.42
CA ASP A 356 -11.46 4.03 -11.29
C ASP A 356 -10.80 4.43 -9.98
N PHE A 357 -11.61 4.44 -8.92
CA PHE A 357 -11.20 4.76 -7.56
C PHE A 357 -11.89 3.80 -6.60
N ARG A 358 -11.11 2.99 -5.88
CA ARG A 358 -11.63 1.95 -5.00
C ARG A 358 -11.01 2.04 -3.63
N ILE A 359 -11.84 2.11 -2.61
CA ILE A 359 -11.44 2.01 -1.22
C ILE A 359 -11.20 0.55 -0.88
N SER A 360 -10.09 0.31 -0.22
CA SER A 360 -9.76 -0.98 0.39
C SER A 360 -10.76 -1.35 1.48
N ARG A 361 -10.85 -2.64 1.81
CA ARG A 361 -11.93 -3.15 2.67
C ARG A 361 -11.74 -2.85 4.14
N GLU A 362 -10.49 -2.61 4.52
CA GLU A 362 -10.04 -2.06 5.79
C GLU A 362 -10.25 -0.53 5.87
N GLY A 363 -10.45 0.15 4.74
CA GLY A 363 -10.79 1.57 4.68
C GLY A 363 -9.61 2.55 4.76
N THR A 364 -8.39 2.02 4.83
CA THR A 364 -7.15 2.79 5.06
C THR A 364 -6.36 3.05 3.78
N ARG A 365 -6.59 2.28 2.72
CA ARG A 365 -5.94 2.44 1.41
C ARG A 365 -6.96 2.69 0.32
N ALA A 366 -6.52 3.31 -0.77
CA ALA A 366 -7.27 3.45 -2.02
C ALA A 366 -6.43 2.93 -3.20
N LEU A 367 -7.07 2.26 -4.15
CA LEU A 367 -6.55 1.96 -5.47
C LEU A 367 -7.10 2.98 -6.46
N VAL A 368 -6.22 3.52 -7.30
CA VAL A 368 -6.55 4.52 -8.31
C VAL A 368 -6.04 4.08 -9.67
N ILE A 369 -6.94 3.98 -10.63
CA ILE A 369 -6.60 3.81 -12.05
C ILE A 369 -6.82 5.16 -12.72
N SER A 370 -5.77 5.72 -13.29
CA SER A 370 -5.84 7.02 -13.94
C SER A 370 -5.02 7.08 -15.22
N GLU A 371 -5.40 7.98 -16.10
CA GLU A 371 -4.83 8.12 -17.44
C GLU A 371 -4.29 9.54 -17.67
N MET A 372 -3.16 9.65 -18.36
CA MET A 372 -2.60 10.92 -18.81
C MET A 372 -1.88 10.70 -20.15
N ASN A 373 -2.22 11.50 -21.17
CA ASN A 373 -1.63 11.41 -22.51
C ASN A 373 -1.65 9.98 -23.10
N GLY A 374 -2.78 9.27 -22.96
CA GLY A 374 -2.95 7.89 -23.43
C GLY A 374 -2.22 6.82 -22.61
N LYS A 375 -1.54 7.19 -21.51
CA LYS A 375 -0.86 6.25 -20.61
C LYS A 375 -1.68 6.02 -19.35
N SER A 376 -2.04 4.77 -19.11
CA SER A 376 -2.69 4.35 -17.85
C SER A 376 -1.66 4.13 -16.75
N SER A 377 -2.08 4.34 -15.51
CA SER A 377 -1.29 4.03 -14.32
C SER A 377 -2.22 3.48 -13.24
N VAL A 378 -1.72 2.48 -12.52
CA VAL A 378 -2.38 1.89 -11.35
C VAL A 378 -1.55 2.27 -10.14
N GLN A 379 -2.16 2.89 -9.15
CA GLN A 379 -1.50 3.37 -7.95
C GLN A 379 -2.29 2.97 -6.71
N VAL A 380 -1.57 2.74 -5.61
CA VAL A 380 -2.16 2.53 -4.28
C VAL A 380 -1.66 3.64 -3.37
N THR A 381 -2.55 4.18 -2.54
CA THR A 381 -2.24 5.25 -1.59
C THR A 381 -2.97 5.04 -0.27
N GLY A 382 -2.41 5.53 0.82
CA GLY A 382 -3.05 5.61 2.12
C GLY A 382 -4.04 6.76 2.20
N ILE A 383 -5.05 6.61 3.07
CA ILE A 383 -6.06 7.62 3.35
C ILE A 383 -5.82 8.12 4.76
N VAL A 384 -5.35 9.36 4.87
CA VAL A 384 -5.17 10.01 6.16
C VAL A 384 -6.54 10.44 6.68
N ARG A 385 -6.79 10.20 7.97
CA ARG A 385 -8.05 10.56 8.63
C ARG A 385 -7.79 11.35 9.90
N ASN A 386 -8.74 12.21 10.24
CA ASN A 386 -8.83 12.82 11.55
C ASN A 386 -9.27 11.78 12.60
N PRO A 387 -9.09 12.06 13.91
CA PRO A 387 -9.51 11.14 14.98
C PRO A 387 -11.00 10.77 14.96
N ASP A 388 -11.85 11.61 14.39
CA ASP A 388 -13.29 11.36 14.20
C ASP A 388 -13.60 10.45 12.98
N GLY A 389 -12.57 10.00 12.25
CA GLY A 389 -12.68 9.16 11.06
C GLY A 389 -12.94 9.93 9.76
N THR A 390 -13.08 11.26 9.82
CA THR A 390 -13.25 12.11 8.63
C THR A 390 -11.96 12.09 7.80
N PRO A 391 -12.04 11.86 6.47
CA PRO A 391 -10.87 11.96 5.60
C PRO A 391 -10.21 13.33 5.67
N LYS A 392 -8.88 13.36 5.64
CA LYS A 392 -8.10 14.60 5.64
C LYS A 392 -7.70 14.97 4.21
N THR A 393 -7.78 16.26 3.87
CA THR A 393 -7.44 16.82 2.56
C THR A 393 -5.95 16.86 2.27
#